data_AF-A0A9E1QQ70-F1
#
_entry.id   AF-A0A9E1QQ70-F1
#
_cell.length_a   1.000
_cell.length_b   1.000
_cell.length_c   1.000
_cell.angle_alpha   90.00
_cell.angle_beta   90.00
_cell.angle_gamma   90.00
#
_symmetry.space_group_name_H-M   'P 1'
#
loop_
_entity.id
_entity.type
_entity.pdbx_description
1 polymer ?
#
loop_
_entity_poly.entity_id
_entity_poly.type
_entity_poly.pdbx_seq_one_letter_code
_entity_poly.pdbx_strand_id
1 'polypeptide(L)'
;MYSTEETIIIKYAVSRSIKILVTVFFIPIIIIIRILRPVAYIRIGYFTCERIGHFAYDLGIALAEKELLNDKRVFDLRYLQGNPSNMQLLKMAKRSFYISSWVRFLFHANNLFPGRSHDLIPHRRQCASRDKNGALELTKSKLLFSQEEEGEAIATLKRFGVRYPEDKFICLNVRDSEYFN
;
A
#
# COMPACT_ATOMS: atom_id res chain seq x y z
N MET A 1 -5.99 -42.32 -8.71
CA MET A 1 -6.47 -41.03 -9.27
C MET A 1 -6.99 -40.24 -8.08
N TYR A 2 -6.22 -39.26 -7.58
CA TYR A 2 -6.59 -38.52 -6.37
C TYR A 2 -7.91 -37.77 -6.59
N SER A 3 -8.74 -37.66 -5.55
CA SER A 3 -9.96 -36.86 -5.65
C SER A 3 -9.59 -35.38 -5.85
N THR A 4 -10.48 -34.61 -6.49
CA THR A 4 -10.27 -33.17 -6.74
C THR A 4 -9.96 -32.41 -5.44
N GLU A 5 -10.55 -32.84 -4.32
CA GLU A 5 -10.33 -32.26 -2.99
C GLU A 5 -8.92 -32.57 -2.44
N GLU A 6 -8.44 -33.80 -2.55
CA GLU A 6 -7.09 -34.18 -2.11
C GLU A 6 -6.01 -33.38 -2.85
N THR A 7 -6.22 -33.15 -4.16
CA THR A 7 -5.31 -32.37 -4.98
C THR A 7 -5.27 -30.89 -4.53
N ILE A 8 -6.42 -30.33 -4.14
CA ILE A 8 -6.51 -28.95 -3.62
C ILE A 8 -5.80 -28.84 -2.27
N ILE A 9 -6.03 -29.79 -1.37
CA ILE A 9 -5.41 -29.81 -0.03
C ILE A 9 -3.89 -29.90 -0.13
N ILE A 10 -3.37 -30.81 -0.96
CA ILE A 10 -1.93 -30.97 -1.19
C ILE A 10 -1.33 -29.68 -1.77
N LYS A 11 -1.95 -29.08 -2.79
CA LYS A 11 -1.51 -27.79 -3.34
C LYS A 11 -1.47 -26.70 -2.29
N TYR A 12 -2.51 -26.62 -1.45
CA TYR A 12 -2.57 -25.63 -0.38
C TYR A 12 -1.46 -25.84 0.65
N ALA A 13 -1.27 -27.08 1.12
CA ALA A 13 -0.24 -27.45 2.08
C ALA A 13 1.17 -27.14 1.54
N VAL A 14 1.47 -27.56 0.30
CA VAL A 14 2.75 -27.26 -0.36
C VAL A 14 2.97 -25.74 -0.48
N SER A 15 1.95 -24.99 -0.92
CA SER A 15 2.05 -23.53 -1.04
C SER A 15 2.29 -22.85 0.31
N ARG A 16 1.77 -23.41 1.40
CA ARG A 16 1.97 -22.93 2.76
C ARG A 16 3.39 -23.22 3.25
N SER A 17 3.88 -24.44 3.05
CA SER A 17 5.24 -24.85 3.43
C SER A 17 6.29 -24.01 2.71
N ILE A 18 6.11 -23.74 1.41
CA ILE A 18 7.00 -22.86 0.65
C ILE A 18 7.02 -21.45 1.24
N LYS A 19 5.85 -20.88 1.58
CA LYS A 19 5.80 -19.54 2.20
C LYS A 19 6.55 -19.49 3.52
N ILE A 20 6.42 -20.52 4.36
CA ILE A 20 7.13 -20.62 5.64
C ILE A 20 8.63 -20.70 5.40
N LEU A 21 9.08 -21.58 4.51
CA LEU A 21 10.51 -21.74 4.21
C LEU A 21 11.12 -20.42 3.70
N VAL A 22 10.43 -19.75 2.78
CA VAL A 22 10.85 -18.43 2.27
C VAL A 22 10.88 -17.40 3.41
N THR A 23 9.88 -17.37 4.29
CA THR A 23 9.90 -16.46 5.45
C THR A 23 11.08 -16.73 6.38
N VAL A 24 11.41 -17.99 6.65
CA VAL A 24 12.58 -18.36 7.47
C VAL A 24 13.88 -17.93 6.79
N PHE A 25 13.97 -18.04 5.46
CA PHE A 25 15.12 -17.56 4.70
C PHE A 25 15.39 -16.07 4.87
N PHE A 26 14.36 -15.25 5.13
CA PHE A 26 14.51 -13.81 5.36
C PHE A 26 14.92 -13.43 6.80
N ILE A 27 14.99 -14.38 7.74
CA ILE A 27 15.36 -14.11 9.14
C ILE A 27 16.75 -13.45 9.28
N PRO A 28 17.83 -13.93 8.62
CA PRO A 28 19.15 -13.29 8.69
C PRO A 28 19.11 -11.84 8.20
N ILE A 29 18.30 -11.55 7.18
CA ILE A 29 18.12 -10.20 6.65
C ILE A 29 17.47 -9.28 7.70
N ILE A 30 16.50 -9.78 8.47
CA ILE A 30 15.90 -9.00 9.57
C ILE A 30 16.91 -8.68 10.66
N ILE A 31 17.80 -9.63 11.01
CA ILE A 31 18.86 -9.40 12.00
C ILE A 31 19.78 -8.26 11.51
N ILE A 32 20.20 -8.31 10.24
CA ILE A 32 21.02 -7.25 9.63
C ILE A 32 20.28 -5.90 9.68
N ILE A 33 19.00 -5.85 9.32
CA ILE A 33 18.17 -4.63 9.39
C ILE A 33 18.14 -4.04 10.80
N ARG A 34 18.04 -4.88 11.84
CA ARG A 34 18.02 -4.44 13.25
C ARG A 34 19.38 -3.88 13.68
N ILE A 35 20.47 -4.51 13.28
CA ILE A 35 21.84 -4.04 13.56
C ILE A 35 22.12 -2.73 12.84
N LEU A 36 21.59 -2.55 11.62
CA LEU A 36 21.77 -1.33 10.82
C LEU A 36 20.95 -0.13 11.30
N ARG A 37 19.99 -0.33 12.22
CA ARG A 37 19.10 0.72 12.76
C ARG A 37 19.76 2.07 13.10
N PRO A 38 20.93 2.15 13.78
CA PRO A 38 21.54 3.45 14.13
C PRO A 38 22.01 4.25 12.90
N VAL A 39 22.26 3.59 11.77
CA VAL A 39 22.73 4.23 10.52
C VAL A 39 21.57 4.40 9.55
N ALA A 40 20.77 3.36 9.36
CA ALA A 40 19.62 3.34 8.46
C ALA A 40 18.44 2.63 9.14
N TYR A 41 17.35 3.36 9.34
CA TYR A 41 16.15 2.83 9.96
C TYR A 41 15.15 2.34 8.90
N ILE A 42 15.22 1.04 8.61
CA ILE A 42 14.31 0.41 7.65
C ILE A 42 13.02 -0.01 8.34
N ARG A 43 11.88 0.53 7.92
CA ARG A 43 10.53 0.15 8.39
C ARG A 43 9.85 -0.73 7.35
N ILE A 44 9.16 -1.76 7.81
CA ILE A 44 8.56 -2.81 6.96
C ILE A 44 7.05 -2.83 7.22
N GLY A 45 6.26 -2.68 6.17
CA GLY A 45 4.82 -2.53 6.29
C GLY A 45 4.02 -2.97 5.07
N TYR A 46 2.76 -2.56 5.04
CA TYR A 46 1.86 -2.82 3.92
C TYR A 46 0.75 -1.79 3.81
N PHE A 47 0.17 -1.71 2.62
CA PHE A 47 -1.09 -1.02 2.37
C PHE A 47 -2.20 -2.04 2.12
N THR A 48 -3.40 -1.80 2.66
CA THR A 48 -4.58 -2.54 2.20
C THR A 48 -5.15 -1.85 0.98
N CYS A 49 -5.26 -2.57 -0.14
CA CYS A 49 -5.60 -1.96 -1.43
C CYS A 49 -6.95 -2.38 -2.01
N GLU A 50 -7.71 -3.25 -1.34
CA GLU A 50 -8.99 -3.80 -1.85
C GLU A 50 -10.16 -2.81 -1.85
N ARG A 51 -10.06 -1.71 -1.09
CA ARG A 51 -11.09 -0.67 -1.05
C ARG A 51 -10.46 0.68 -1.31
N ILE A 52 -10.95 1.37 -2.33
CA ILE A 52 -10.35 2.63 -2.81
C ILE A 52 -10.29 3.70 -1.72
N GLY A 53 -11.32 3.81 -0.87
CA GLY A 53 -11.35 4.78 0.22
C GLY A 53 -10.23 4.58 1.22
N HIS A 54 -10.08 3.35 1.75
CA HIS A 54 -8.97 3.02 2.66
C HIS A 54 -7.62 3.12 1.97
N PHE A 55 -7.51 2.67 0.72
CA PHE A 55 -6.25 2.69 0.00
C PHE A 55 -5.76 4.11 -0.26
N ALA A 56 -6.62 5.00 -0.77
CA ALA A 56 -6.30 6.39 -1.02
C ALA A 56 -5.94 7.13 0.27
N TYR A 57 -6.71 6.89 1.34
CA TYR A 57 -6.49 7.57 2.61
C TYR A 57 -5.20 7.11 3.30
N ASP A 58 -4.94 5.81 3.38
CA ASP A 58 -3.71 5.27 3.97
C ASP A 58 -2.47 5.75 3.21
N LEU A 59 -2.55 5.86 1.87
CA LEU A 59 -1.46 6.44 1.06
C LEU A 59 -1.25 7.93 1.36
N GLY A 60 -2.34 8.69 1.49
CA GLY A 60 -2.29 10.11 1.82
C GLY A 60 -1.62 10.36 3.17
N ILE A 61 -2.05 9.65 4.23
CA ILE A 61 -1.43 9.78 5.55
C ILE A 61 0.04 9.35 5.48
N ALA A 62 0.36 8.22 4.84
CA ALA A 62 1.74 7.76 4.76
C ALA A 62 2.66 8.76 4.03
N LEU A 63 2.12 9.51 3.06
CA LEU A 63 2.87 10.55 2.35
C LEU A 63 3.11 11.75 3.27
N ALA A 64 2.06 12.20 3.96
CA ALA A 64 2.13 13.28 4.94
C ALA A 64 3.11 12.96 6.09
N GLU A 65 3.01 11.78 6.70
CA GLU A 65 3.92 11.34 7.76
C GLU A 65 5.37 11.26 7.27
N LYS A 66 5.60 10.84 6.02
CA LYS A 66 6.94 10.81 5.42
C LYS A 66 7.50 12.24 5.26
N GLU A 67 6.68 13.19 4.84
CA GLU A 67 7.08 14.61 4.75
C GLU A 67 7.37 15.20 6.13
N LEU A 68 6.49 14.97 7.12
CA LEU A 68 6.67 15.47 8.49
C LEU A 68 7.91 14.88 9.17
N LEU A 69 8.17 13.60 8.97
CA LEU A 69 9.33 12.93 9.54
C LEU A 69 10.63 13.51 8.99
N ASN A 70 10.67 13.83 7.68
CA ASN A 70 11.79 14.40 6.94
C ASN A 70 13.18 13.81 7.27
N ASP A 71 13.25 12.54 7.70
CA ASP A 71 14.50 11.89 8.06
C ASP A 71 14.97 10.98 6.93
N LYS A 72 16.07 11.36 6.28
CA LYS A 72 16.68 10.64 5.16
C LYS A 72 17.25 9.27 5.55
N ARG A 73 17.42 8.99 6.84
CA ARG A 73 17.86 7.68 7.32
C ARG A 73 16.71 6.68 7.40
N VAL A 74 15.46 7.13 7.24
CA VAL A 74 14.28 6.28 7.34
C VAL A 74 13.88 5.77 5.96
N PHE A 75 13.84 4.46 5.82
CA PHE A 75 13.50 3.78 4.57
C PHE A 75 12.29 2.90 4.78
N ASP A 76 11.21 3.18 4.07
CA ASP A 76 9.99 2.39 4.17
C ASP A 76 9.89 1.37 3.05
N LEU A 77 9.83 0.10 3.41
CA LEU A 77 9.52 -1.01 2.51
C LEU A 77 8.08 -1.44 2.73
N ARG A 78 7.27 -1.44 1.68
CA ARG A 78 5.87 -1.87 1.78
C ARG A 78 5.52 -2.95 0.75
N TYR A 79 4.52 -3.77 1.06
CA TYR A 79 3.84 -4.61 0.08
C TYR A 79 2.35 -4.25 0.01
N LEU A 80 1.63 -4.77 -0.98
CA LEU A 80 0.18 -4.63 -1.07
C LEU A 80 -0.51 -5.86 -0.49
N GLN A 81 -1.41 -5.63 0.46
CA GLN A 81 -2.31 -6.65 0.96
C GLN A 81 -3.63 -6.60 0.18
N GLY A 82 -3.90 -7.68 -0.54
CA GLY A 82 -5.09 -7.86 -1.37
C GLY A 82 -4.91 -7.45 -2.82
N ASN A 83 -5.99 -7.51 -3.58
CA ASN A 83 -6.03 -7.06 -4.97
C ASN A 83 -6.29 -5.55 -5.02
N PRO A 84 -5.55 -4.76 -5.82
CA PRO A 84 -5.77 -3.32 -5.91
C PRO A 84 -7.15 -3.00 -6.49
N SER A 85 -7.95 -2.23 -5.76
CA SER A 85 -9.27 -1.76 -6.21
C SER A 85 -9.21 -0.71 -7.31
N ASN A 86 -8.03 -0.10 -7.51
CA ASN A 86 -7.82 0.93 -8.51
C ASN A 86 -6.37 0.89 -8.99
N MET A 87 -6.18 0.60 -10.28
CA MET A 87 -4.85 0.44 -10.89
C MET A 87 -4.12 1.78 -11.07
N GLN A 88 -4.86 2.87 -11.31
CA GLN A 88 -4.26 4.20 -11.42
C GLN A 88 -3.70 4.66 -10.06
N LEU A 89 -4.45 4.47 -8.98
CA LEU A 89 -3.99 4.76 -7.63
C LEU A 89 -2.78 3.90 -7.24
N LEU A 90 -2.74 2.63 -7.67
CA LEU A 90 -1.55 1.79 -7.50
C LEU A 90 -0.35 2.35 -8.26
N LYS A 91 -0.52 2.78 -9.51
CA LYS A 91 0.55 3.39 -10.31
C LYS A 91 1.13 4.61 -9.57
N MET A 92 0.26 5.50 -9.07
CA MET A 92 0.65 6.65 -8.25
C MET A 92 1.40 6.23 -6.97
N ALA A 93 0.87 5.24 -6.24
CA ALA A 93 1.49 4.72 -5.02
C ALA A 93 2.91 4.19 -5.25
N LYS A 94 3.13 3.44 -6.33
CA LYS A 94 4.46 2.92 -6.71
C LYS A 94 5.46 4.00 -7.12
N ARG A 95 4.99 5.18 -7.58
CA ARG A 95 5.87 6.34 -7.81
C ARG A 95 6.33 6.97 -6.51
N SER A 96 5.48 6.99 -5.48
CA SER A 96 5.76 7.69 -4.22
C SER A 96 6.44 6.81 -3.16
N PHE A 97 6.27 5.48 -3.23
CA PHE A 97 6.74 4.53 -2.23
C PHE A 97 7.40 3.31 -2.84
N TYR A 98 8.37 2.73 -2.12
CA TYR A 98 8.89 1.41 -2.47
C TYR A 98 7.85 0.33 -2.13
N ILE A 99 7.19 -0.19 -3.15
CA ILE A 99 6.15 -1.23 -3.02
C ILE A 99 6.56 -2.45 -3.83
N SER A 100 6.78 -3.58 -3.15
CA SER A 100 7.09 -4.85 -3.82
C SER A 100 6.52 -6.06 -3.08
N SER A 101 6.16 -7.11 -3.84
CA SER A 101 5.51 -8.32 -3.30
C SER A 101 6.42 -9.12 -2.37
N TRP A 102 7.73 -9.11 -2.61
CA TRP A 102 8.71 -9.85 -1.80
C TRP A 102 8.83 -9.28 -0.38
N VAL A 103 8.51 -8.00 -0.19
CA VAL A 103 8.51 -7.34 1.13
C VAL A 103 7.53 -8.03 2.09
N ARG A 104 6.51 -8.73 1.59
CA ARG A 104 5.62 -9.55 2.42
C ARG A 104 6.38 -10.61 3.22
N PHE A 105 7.41 -11.22 2.64
CA PHE A 105 8.22 -12.22 3.35
C PHE A 105 9.08 -11.58 4.43
N LEU A 106 9.68 -10.41 4.16
CA LEU A 106 10.35 -9.61 5.18
C LEU A 106 9.40 -9.24 6.33
N PHE A 107 8.18 -8.81 6.02
CA PHE A 107 7.20 -8.45 7.04
C PHE A 107 6.86 -9.64 7.94
N HIS A 108 6.60 -10.80 7.35
CA HIS A 108 6.34 -12.02 8.11
C HIS A 108 7.55 -12.46 8.94
N ALA A 109 8.77 -12.36 8.41
CA ALA A 109 10.00 -12.70 9.13
C ALA A 109 10.21 -11.74 10.32
N ASN A 110 9.96 -10.45 10.12
CA ASN A 110 10.07 -9.43 11.17
C ASN A 110 9.09 -9.69 12.33
N ASN A 111 7.87 -10.16 12.03
CA ASN A 111 6.88 -10.50 13.06
C ASN A 111 7.27 -11.69 13.95
N LEU A 112 8.26 -12.50 13.56
CA LEU A 112 8.77 -13.58 14.42
C LEU A 112 9.64 -13.06 15.56
N PHE A 113 10.15 -11.83 15.45
CA PHE A 113 11.01 -11.24 16.45
C PHE A 113 10.23 -10.30 17.38
N PRO A 114 10.57 -10.27 18.68
CA PRO A 114 9.97 -9.32 19.62
C PRO A 114 10.39 -7.88 19.30
N GLY A 115 9.60 -6.92 19.78
CA GLY A 115 9.96 -5.50 19.83
C GLY A 115 9.28 -4.57 18.82
N ARG A 116 8.63 -5.09 17.76
CA ARG A 116 7.83 -4.35 16.73
C ARG A 116 8.42 -3.02 16.21
N SER A 117 9.70 -2.77 16.44
CA SER A 117 10.33 -1.46 16.30
C SER A 117 10.69 -1.14 14.85
N HIS A 118 10.37 -2.03 13.92
CA HIS A 118 10.52 -1.84 12.48
C HIS A 118 9.17 -1.96 11.77
N ASP A 119 8.06 -2.03 12.52
CA ASP A 119 6.74 -2.26 11.94
C ASP A 119 6.14 -0.96 11.39
N LEU A 120 5.59 -1.04 10.19
CA LEU A 120 4.75 0.00 9.61
C LEU A 120 3.38 -0.59 9.32
N ILE A 121 2.56 -0.63 10.35
CA ILE A 121 1.19 -1.15 10.29
C ILE A 121 0.30 -0.06 9.68
N PRO A 122 -0.56 -0.38 8.69
CA PRO A 122 -1.44 0.61 8.09
C PRO A 122 -2.44 1.21 9.08
N HIS A 123 -2.76 2.48 8.90
CA HIS A 123 -3.74 3.22 9.70
C HIS A 123 -5.09 2.56 9.74
N ARG A 124 -5.51 1.84 8.68
CA ARG A 124 -6.73 1.01 8.72
C ARG A 124 -6.79 0.07 9.93
N ARG A 125 -5.66 -0.54 10.32
CA ARG A 125 -5.59 -1.47 11.47
C ARG A 125 -5.46 -0.75 12.81
N GLN A 126 -4.85 0.44 12.84
CA GLN A 126 -4.58 1.16 14.09
C GLN A 126 -5.73 2.11 14.48
N CYS A 127 -6.39 2.71 13.49
CA CYS A 127 -7.35 3.79 13.69
C CYS A 127 -8.46 3.82 12.62
N ALA A 128 -8.69 2.72 11.89
CA ALA A 128 -9.67 2.64 10.81
C ALA A 128 -9.46 3.72 9.73
N SER A 129 -8.19 4.04 9.43
CA SER A 129 -7.81 5.08 8.46
C SER A 129 -8.34 6.46 8.89
N ARG A 130 -8.20 6.81 10.17
CA ARG A 130 -8.46 8.17 10.66
C ARG A 130 -7.14 8.89 10.87
N ASP A 131 -7.02 10.11 10.36
CA ASP A 131 -5.89 10.97 10.64
C ASP A 131 -5.98 11.56 12.05
N LYS A 132 -5.56 10.76 13.05
CA LYS A 132 -5.61 11.15 14.47
C LYS A 132 -4.62 12.25 14.83
N ASN A 133 -3.56 12.41 14.04
CA ASN A 133 -2.47 13.33 14.32
C ASN A 133 -2.56 14.61 13.48
N GLY A 134 -3.59 14.75 12.63
CA GLY A 134 -3.74 15.87 11.71
C GLY A 134 -2.62 15.95 10.67
N ALA A 135 -1.95 14.84 10.34
CA ALA A 135 -0.81 14.83 9.44
C ALA A 135 -1.16 15.41 8.06
N LEU A 136 -2.38 15.16 7.56
CA LEU A 136 -2.87 15.68 6.28
C LEU A 136 -3.07 17.20 6.31
N GLU A 137 -3.46 17.75 7.46
CA GLU A 137 -3.62 19.20 7.63
C GLU A 137 -2.27 19.91 7.77
N LEU A 138 -1.32 19.26 8.44
CA LEU A 138 0.01 19.80 8.70
C LEU A 138 0.93 19.77 7.47
N THR A 139 0.52 19.13 6.38
CA THR A 139 1.35 18.94 5.19
C THR A 139 0.66 19.40 3.92
N LYS A 140 1.46 19.66 2.88
CA LYS A 140 0.96 19.93 1.52
C LYS A 140 1.17 18.73 0.58
N SER A 141 1.65 17.61 1.12
CA SER A 141 1.85 16.36 0.41
C SER A 141 0.60 15.93 -0.36
N LYS A 142 0.77 15.70 -1.67
CA LYS A 142 -0.29 15.21 -2.55
C LYS A 142 0.25 14.12 -3.45
N LEU A 143 -0.58 13.10 -3.68
CA LEU A 143 -0.39 12.20 -4.81
C LEU A 143 -0.76 12.95 -6.08
N LEU A 144 0.23 13.20 -6.94
CA LEU A 144 0.03 13.97 -8.17
C LEU A 144 -0.10 13.03 -9.38
N PHE A 145 -0.97 13.43 -10.30
CA PHE A 145 -1.02 12.88 -11.65
C PHE A 145 0.19 13.37 -12.45
N SER A 146 0.64 12.60 -13.42
CA SER A 146 1.60 13.09 -14.41
C SER A 146 0.90 13.97 -15.44
N GLN A 147 1.67 14.81 -16.14
CA GLN A 147 1.14 15.61 -17.25
C GLN A 147 0.49 14.76 -18.35
N GLU A 148 1.04 13.57 -18.59
CA GLU A 148 0.46 12.58 -19.52
C GLU A 148 -0.90 12.09 -19.03
N GLU A 149 -1.02 11.72 -17.75
CA GLU A 149 -2.29 11.26 -17.15
C GLU A 149 -3.35 12.36 -17.16
N GLU A 150 -2.96 13.61 -16.90
CA GLU A 150 -3.85 14.76 -17.03
C GLU A 150 -4.29 14.99 -18.48
N GLY A 151 -3.38 14.87 -19.43
CA GLY A 151 -3.69 14.97 -20.86
C GLY A 151 -4.68 13.91 -21.32
N GLU A 152 -4.50 12.66 -20.91
CA GLU A 152 -5.42 11.55 -21.18
C GLU A 152 -6.80 11.80 -20.56
N ALA A 153 -6.85 12.30 -19.33
CA ALA A 153 -8.09 12.65 -18.65
C ALA A 153 -8.84 13.77 -19.39
N ILE A 154 -8.14 14.83 -19.81
CA ILE A 154 -8.72 15.95 -20.57
C ILE A 154 -9.23 15.47 -21.93
N ALA A 155 -8.48 14.62 -22.64
CA ALA A 155 -8.92 14.04 -23.90
C ALA A 155 -10.19 13.18 -23.72
N THR A 156 -10.26 12.44 -22.61
CA THR A 156 -11.44 11.62 -22.25
C THR A 156 -12.65 12.51 -21.95
N LEU A 157 -12.47 13.59 -21.18
CA LEU A 157 -13.54 14.56 -20.90
C LEU A 157 -14.09 15.19 -22.18
N LYS A 158 -13.21 15.58 -23.12
CA LYS A 158 -13.61 16.11 -24.44
C LYS A 158 -14.47 15.11 -25.23
N ARG A 159 -14.15 13.81 -25.16
CA ARG A 159 -14.96 12.75 -25.80
C ARG A 159 -16.36 12.62 -25.19
N PHE A 160 -16.52 12.96 -23.91
CA PHE A 160 -17.81 13.03 -23.25
C PHE A 160 -18.54 14.37 -23.45
N GLY A 161 -18.01 15.26 -24.29
CA GLY A 161 -18.61 16.57 -24.57
C GLY A 161 -18.31 17.64 -23.53
N VAL A 162 -17.37 17.40 -22.60
CA VAL A 162 -16.95 18.38 -21.59
C VAL A 162 -15.75 19.17 -22.10
N ARG A 163 -15.87 20.49 -22.19
CA ARG A 163 -14.77 21.40 -22.51
C ARG A 163 -14.06 21.78 -21.21
N TYR A 164 -12.82 21.34 -21.03
CA TYR A 164 -12.02 21.69 -19.87
C TYR A 164 -10.99 22.77 -20.23
N PRO A 165 -10.86 23.86 -19.45
CA PRO A 165 -11.47 24.10 -18.13
C PRO A 165 -12.77 24.91 -18.13
N GLU A 166 -13.38 25.19 -19.28
CA GLU A 166 -14.51 26.13 -19.41
C GLU A 166 -15.82 25.62 -18.80
N ASP A 167 -16.12 24.34 -19.03
CA ASP A 167 -17.32 23.70 -18.53
C ASP A 167 -17.11 23.25 -17.09
N LYS A 168 -18.07 23.60 -16.22
CA LYS A 168 -18.10 23.13 -14.84
C LYS A 168 -18.67 21.73 -14.80
N PHE A 169 -18.07 20.87 -14.00
CA PHE A 169 -18.58 19.54 -13.72
C PHE A 169 -18.59 19.29 -12.22
N ILE A 170 -19.48 18.39 -11.80
CA ILE A 170 -19.57 17.90 -10.43
C ILE A 170 -19.18 16.42 -10.41
N CYS A 171 -18.31 16.05 -9.49
CA CYS A 171 -18.01 14.64 -9.23
C CYS A 171 -18.95 14.16 -8.11
N LEU A 172 -19.79 13.17 -8.43
CA LEU A 172 -20.69 12.56 -7.46
C LEU A 172 -20.07 11.27 -6.92
N ASN A 173 -19.89 11.20 -5.61
CA ASN A 173 -19.55 9.95 -4.93
C ASN A 173 -20.84 9.23 -4.55
N VAL A 174 -21.36 8.41 -5.46
CA VAL A 174 -22.63 7.69 -5.28
C VAL A 174 -22.37 6.36 -4.59
N ARG A 175 -23.13 6.10 -3.51
CA ARG A 175 -23.17 4.81 -2.82
C ARG A 175 -24.56 4.23 -2.94
N ASP A 176 -24.76 3.38 -3.94
CA ASP A 176 -25.98 2.61 -4.11
C ASP A 176 -25.85 1.22 -3.45
N SER A 177 -26.85 0.37 -3.66
CA SER A 177 -26.85 -1.02 -3.17
C SER A 177 -25.73 -1.87 -3.76
N GLU A 178 -25.18 -1.50 -4.92
CA GLU A 178 -24.11 -2.22 -5.61
C GLU A 178 -22.71 -1.79 -5.15
N TYR A 179 -22.59 -0.75 -4.33
CA TYR A 179 -21.29 -0.20 -3.91
C TYR A 179 -20.35 -1.21 -3.23
N PHE A 180 -20.86 -2.31 -2.67
CA PHE A 180 -20.08 -3.38 -2.03
C PHE A 180 -20.29 -4.78 -2.63
N ASN A 181 -21.09 -4.92 -3.69
CA ASN A 181 -21.28 -6.18 -4.41
C ASN A 181 -20.13 -6.42 -5.40
#